data_AF-K1UHK1-F1
#
_entry.id   AF-K1UHK1-F1
#
_cell.length_a   1.000
_cell.length_b   1.000
_cell.length_c   1.000
_cell.angle_alpha   90.00
_cell.angle_beta   90.00
_cell.angle_gamma   90.00
#
_symmetry.space_group_name_H-M   'P 1'
#
loop_
_entity.id
_entity.type
_entity.pdbx_description
1 polymer ?
#
loop_
_entity_poly.entity_id
_entity_poly.type
_entity_poly.pdbx_seq_one_letter_code
_entity_poly.pdbx_strand_id
1 'polypeptide(L)'
;VRMTVRTAFLRHEEAIERVRALELSVRQAEENYRIMQNRYLEQLAILTDLLDADRLRLESQLRLTTARTEVIYTYYELQKVCGRL
;
A
#
# COMPACT_ATOMS: atom_id res chain seq x y z
N VAL A 1 -2.78 15.23 27.56
CA VAL A 1 -2.32 16.06 26.43
C VAL A 1 -0.99 15.59 25.85
N ARG A 2 0.16 15.70 26.55
CA ARG A 2 1.48 15.25 26.03
C ARG A 2 1.51 13.78 25.55
N MET A 3 0.90 12.87 26.31
CA MET A 3 0.80 11.45 25.94
C MET A 3 -0.03 11.24 24.67
N THR A 4 -1.16 11.93 24.54
CA THR A 4 -2.09 11.81 23.40
C THR A 4 -1.45 12.30 22.10
N VAL A 5 -0.74 13.43 22.16
CA VAL A 5 0.00 13.98 21.01
C VAL A 5 1.10 13.02 20.58
N ARG A 6 1.86 12.46 21.53
CA ARG A 6 2.91 11.47 21.23
C ARG A 6 2.35 10.22 20.56
N THR A 7 1.23 9.69 21.05
CA THR A 7 0.59 8.51 20.44
C THR A 7 0.09 8.81 19.02
N ALA A 8 -0.55 9.95 18.79
CA ALA A 8 -1.02 10.34 17.46
C ALA A 8 0.15 10.53 16.48
N PHE A 9 1.27 11.09 16.95
CA PHE A 9 2.48 11.25 16.15
C PHE A 9 3.07 9.90 15.74
N LEU A 10 3.22 8.96 16.69
CA LEU A 10 3.75 7.62 16.40
C LEU A 10 2.85 6.85 15.42
N ARG A 11 1.52 6.94 15.57
CA ARG A 11 0.57 6.34 14.62
C ARG A 11 0.71 6.89 13.20
N HIS A 12 0.93 8.20 13.08
CA HIS A 12 1.14 8.83 11.78
C HIS A 12 2.45 8.39 11.13
N GLU A 13 3.54 8.34 11.89
CA GLU A 13 4.83 7.78 11.43
C GLU A 13 4.68 6.32 10.98
N GLU A 14 4.02 5.48 11.77
CA GLU A 14 3.76 4.08 11.42
C GLU A 14 2.95 3.94 10.12
N ALA A 15 1.94 4.80 9.91
CA ALA A 15 1.16 4.82 8.68
C ALA A 15 2.04 5.19 7.47
N ILE A 16 2.96 6.14 7.62
CA ILE A 16 3.92 6.53 6.57
C ILE A 16 4.85 5.36 6.23
N GLU A 17 5.43 4.69 7.23
CA GLU A 17 6.30 3.53 6.99
C GLU A 17 5.53 2.38 6.32
N ARG A 18 4.27 2.17 6.70
CA ARG A 18 3.39 1.17 6.06
C ARG A 18 3.18 1.47 4.58
N VAL A 19 2.98 2.74 4.20
CA VAL A 19 2.90 3.15 2.79
C VAL A 19 4.19 2.81 2.05
N ARG A 20 5.37 3.14 2.61
CA ARG A 20 6.66 2.82 1.96
C ARG A 20 6.85 1.32 1.73
N ALA A 21 6.48 0.50 2.71
CA ALA A 21 6.54 -0.95 2.57
C ALA A 21 5.59 -1.46 1.47
N LEU A 22 4.37 -0.93 1.40
CA LEU A 22 3.38 -1.32 0.38
C LEU A 22 3.75 -0.83 -1.02
N GLU A 23 4.46 0.29 -1.16
CA GLU A 23 5.01 0.73 -2.46
C GLU A 23 6.00 -0.29 -3.03
N LEU A 24 6.85 -0.89 -2.19
CA LEU A 24 7.73 -1.98 -2.63
C LEU A 24 6.93 -3.23 -3.05
N SER A 25 5.90 -3.60 -2.28
CA SER A 25 5.03 -4.73 -2.62
C SER A 25 4.30 -4.53 -3.95
N VAL A 26 3.82 -3.31 -4.23
CA VAL A 26 3.20 -2.97 -5.52
C VAL A 26 4.19 -3.14 -6.67
N ARG A 27 5.42 -2.60 -6.54
CA ARG A 27 6.46 -2.77 -7.56
C ARG A 27 6.77 -4.24 -7.84
N GLN A 28 6.84 -5.06 -6.79
CA GLN A 28 7.08 -6.49 -6.94
C GLN A 28 5.91 -7.20 -7.66
N ALA A 29 4.67 -6.84 -7.35
CA ALA A 29 3.49 -7.41 -8.00
C ALA A 29 3.35 -6.97 -9.47
N GLU A 30 3.72 -5.74 -9.80
CA GLU A 30 3.78 -5.23 -11.17
C GLU A 30 4.81 -5.98 -12.00
N GLU A 31 6.01 -6.22 -11.45
CA GLU A 31 7.04 -7.00 -12.14
C GLU A 31 6.62 -8.47 -12.31
N ASN A 32 5.97 -9.06 -11.31
CA ASN A 32 5.43 -10.41 -11.43
C ASN A 32 4.37 -10.51 -12.54
N TYR A 33 3.45 -9.54 -12.61
CA TYR A 33 2.47 -9.47 -13.70
C TYR A 33 3.15 -9.36 -15.07
N ARG A 34 4.16 -8.50 -15.22
CA ARG A 34 4.93 -8.35 -16.46
C ARG A 34 5.57 -9.66 -16.90
N ILE A 35 6.21 -10.38 -15.97
CA ILE A 35 6.83 -11.69 -16.26
C ILE A 35 5.78 -12.71 -16.68
N MET A 36 4.66 -12.81 -15.96
CA MET A 36 3.60 -13.76 -16.30
C MET A 36 2.92 -13.44 -17.62
N GLN A 37 2.75 -12.15 -17.95
CA GLN A 37 2.23 -11.71 -19.23
C GLN A 37 3.14 -12.16 -20.38
N ASN A 38 4.45 -11.96 -20.26
CA ASN A 38 5.41 -12.42 -21.26
C ASN A 38 5.37 -13.94 -21.43
N ARG A 39 5.39 -14.69 -20.32
CA ARG A 39 5.30 -16.15 -20.36
C ARG A 39 4.00 -16.65 -21.00
N TYR A 40 2.87 -15.98 -20.73
CA TYR A 40 1.59 -16.33 -21.37
C TYR A 40 1.64 -16.08 -22.89
N LEU A 41 2.18 -14.95 -23.34
CA LEU A 41 2.34 -14.62 -24.76
C LEU A 41 3.27 -15.61 -25.48
N GLU A 42 4.31 -16.08 -24.79
CA GLU A 42 5.24 -17.10 -25.27
C GLU A 42 4.70 -18.54 -25.13
N GLN A 43 3.45 -18.72 -24.68
CA GLN A 43 2.82 -20.03 -24.45
C GLN A 43 3.55 -20.89 -23.39
N LEU A 44 4.32 -20.25 -22.50
CA LEU A 44 5.06 -20.86 -21.38
C LEU A 44 4.32 -20.78 -20.02
N ALA A 45 3.13 -20.18 -20.01
CA ALA A 45 2.22 -20.10 -18.87
C ALA A 45 0.76 -20.13 -19.36
N ILE A 46 -0.16 -20.56 -18.50
CA ILE A 46 -1.58 -20.62 -18.82
C ILE A 46 -2.30 -19.33 -18.39
N LEU A 47 -3.50 -19.10 -18.96
CA LEU A 47 -4.29 -17.89 -18.69
C LEU A 47 -4.57 -17.69 -17.19
N THR A 48 -4.79 -18.78 -16.43
CA THR A 48 -5.07 -18.69 -14.99
C THR A 48 -3.88 -18.14 -14.20
N ASP A 49 -2.65 -18.49 -14.55
CA ASP A 49 -1.45 -17.96 -13.88
C ASP A 49 -1.31 -16.44 -14.10
N LEU A 50 -1.64 -15.97 -15.31
CA LEU A 50 -1.67 -14.54 -15.62
C LEU A 50 -2.77 -13.82 -14.84
N LEU A 51 -3.97 -14.41 -14.75
CA LEU A 51 -5.08 -13.84 -13.99
C LEU A 51 -4.76 -13.76 -12.49
N ASP A 52 -4.08 -14.77 -11.94
CA ASP A 52 -3.63 -14.75 -10.54
C ASP A 52 -2.59 -13.65 -10.30
N ALA A 53 -1.64 -13.46 -11.23
CA ALA A 53 -0.69 -12.36 -11.15
C ALA A 53 -1.36 -10.97 -11.23
N ASP A 54 -2.37 -10.80 -12.10
CA ASP A 54 -3.12 -9.55 -12.19
C ASP A 54 -3.93 -9.28 -10.92
N ARG A 55 -4.57 -10.31 -10.36
CA ARG A 55 -5.27 -10.22 -9.08
C ARG A 55 -4.35 -9.74 -7.98
N LEU A 56 -3.16 -10.33 -7.85
CA LEU A 56 -2.17 -9.92 -6.83
C LEU A 56 -1.70 -8.47 -7.04
N ARG A 57 -1.54 -8.03 -8.29
CA ARG A 57 -1.21 -6.65 -8.63
C ARG A 57 -2.30 -5.69 -8.18
N LEU A 58 -3.55 -5.95 -8.55
CA LEU A 58 -4.71 -5.13 -8.17
C LEU A 58 -4.91 -5.08 -6.66
N GLU A 59 -4.80 -6.22 -5.98
CA GLU A 59 -4.90 -6.30 -4.52
C GLU A 59 -3.82 -5.48 -3.83
N SER A 60 -2.58 -5.55 -4.32
CA SER A 60 -1.47 -4.76 -3.77
C SER A 60 -1.68 -3.26 -3.96
N GLN A 61 -2.17 -2.85 -5.13
CA GLN A 61 -2.50 -1.44 -5.43
C GLN A 61 -3.65 -0.93 -4.55
N LEU A 62 -4.66 -1.77 -4.30
CA LEU A 62 -5.76 -1.44 -3.38
C LEU A 62 -5.24 -1.23 -1.96
N ARG A 63 -4.41 -2.15 -1.44
CA ARG A 63 -3.80 -2.01 -0.11
C ARG A 63 -2.98 -0.73 0.03
N LEU A 64 -2.17 -0.39 -0.98
CA LEU A 64 -1.41 0.87 -1.00
C LEU A 64 -2.34 2.08 -0.96
N THR A 65 -3.43 2.06 -1.72
CA THR A 65 -4.43 3.14 -1.73
C THR A 65 -5.07 3.29 -0.36
N THR A 66 -5.48 2.19 0.28
CA THR A 66 -6.02 2.20 1.65
C THR A 66 -5.02 2.77 2.66
N ALA A 67 -3.74 2.37 2.59
CA ALA A 67 -2.70 2.88 3.49
C ALA A 67 -2.43 4.38 3.29
N ARG A 68 -2.48 4.88 2.05
CA ARG A 68 -2.37 6.32 1.77
C ARG A 68 -3.53 7.10 2.41
N THR A 69 -4.75 6.57 2.37
CA THR A 69 -5.90 7.15 3.08
C THR A 69 -5.69 7.15 4.60
N GLU A 70 -5.09 6.11 5.16
CA GLU A 70 -4.75 6.03 6.59
C GLU A 70 -3.73 7.10 7.02
N VAL A 71 -2.73 7.40 6.17
CA VAL A 71 -1.80 8.53 6.40
C VAL A 71 -2.54 9.86 6.50
N ILE A 72 -3.49 10.11 5.60
CA ILE A 72 -4.31 11.34 5.62
C ILE A 72 -5.14 11.40 6.92
N TYR A 73 -5.79 10.29 7.29
CA TYR A 73 -6.60 10.22 8.50
C TYR A 73 -5.77 10.50 9.76
N THR A 74 -4.64 9.81 9.92
CA THR A 74 -3.74 9.97 11.08
C THR A 74 -3.12 11.37 11.15
N TYR A 75 -2.88 12.02 10.01
CA TYR A 75 -2.43 13.40 9.96
C TYR A 75 -3.47 14.37 10.54
N TYR A 76 -4.74 14.23 10.16
CA TYR A 76 -5.81 15.07 10.71
C TYR A 76 -6.08 14.78 12.19
N GLU A 77 -5.97 13.52 12.63
CA GLU A 77 -6.03 13.17 14.05
C GLU A 77 -4.92 13.87 14.84
N LEU A 78 -3.70 13.88 14.32
CA LEU A 78 -2.56 14.61 14.92
C LEU A 78 -2.82 16.12 14.98
N GLN A 79 -3.33 16.74 13.91
CA GLN A 79 -3.66 18.17 13.92
C GLN A 79 -4.73 18.51 14.97
N LYS A 80 -5.77 17.68 15.09
CA LYS A 80 -6.84 17.84 16.08
C LYS A 80 -6.31 17.79 17.51
N VAL A 81 -5.48 16.80 17.84
CA VAL A 81 -4.91 16.69 19.21
C VAL A 81 -3.90 17.80 19.52
N CYS A 82 -3.31 18.41 18.48
CA CYS A 82 -2.46 19.60 18.61
C CYS A 82 -3.24 20.92 18.70
N GLY A 83 -4.58 20.91 18.57
CA GLY A 83 -5.41 22.12 18.60
C GLY A 83 -5.25 23.02 17.38
N ARG A 84 -4.84 22.45 16.23
CA ARG A 84 -4.70 23.16 14.94
C ARG A 84 -5.86 22.90 13.96
N LEU A 85 -6.91 22.24 14.46
CA LEU A 85 -8.16 21.94 13.76
C LEU A 85 -9.31 22.52 14.58
#